data_AF-A0AAD0PW58-F1
#
_entry.id   AF-A0AAD0PW58-F1
#
_cell.length_a   1.000
_cell.length_b   1.000
_cell.length_c   1.000
_cell.angle_alpha   90.00
_cell.angle_beta   90.00
_cell.angle_gamma   90.00
#
_symmetry.space_group_name_H-M   'P 1'
#
loop_
_entity.id
_entity.type
_entity.pdbx_description
1 polymer ?
#
loop_
_entity_poly.entity_id
_entity_poly.type
_entity_poly.pdbx_seq_one_letter_code
_entity_poly.pdbx_strand_id
1 'polypeptide(L)'
;MCSQRFDISMSLDDQQLQDLQALHKNGSGGTQVSIPVERLKLLEHEGLIRPVGEARFVLTRVGLSVLAPPCQESIAAELDKRLEAAGMIAVAEMLRGAPLDGFITHAGVHSPETFGQWLEMRRGEMLRLQAGYDLGDKPKGDELYEWVVSHSAVFAEVHVNFKAAMASTKPPAVVH
;
A
#
# COMPACT_ATOMS: atom_id res chain seq x y z
N MET A 1 19.44 -17.78 -10.67
CA MET A 1 19.08 -19.17 -10.37
C MET A 1 17.59 -19.21 -10.08
N CYS A 2 16.80 -19.92 -10.89
CA CYS A 2 15.35 -20.03 -10.72
C CYS A 2 15.04 -20.92 -9.51
N SER A 3 14.49 -20.36 -8.45
CA SER A 3 13.89 -21.15 -7.37
C SER A 3 12.56 -21.70 -7.86
N GLN A 4 12.48 -23.02 -8.07
CA GLN A 4 11.19 -23.70 -8.24
C GLN A 4 10.40 -23.60 -6.94
N ARG A 5 9.21 -23.01 -7.03
CA ARG A 5 8.23 -22.96 -5.94
C ARG A 5 7.31 -24.16 -6.14
N PHE A 6 7.34 -25.09 -5.19
CA PHE A 6 6.40 -26.21 -5.15
C PHE A 6 5.24 -25.79 -4.25
N ASP A 7 4.03 -25.72 -4.80
CA ASP A 7 2.82 -25.50 -4.02
C ASP A 7 2.39 -26.83 -3.40
N ILE A 8 2.83 -27.05 -2.16
CA ILE A 8 2.34 -28.17 -1.35
C ILE A 8 1.10 -27.67 -0.61
N SER A 9 -0.07 -28.18 -1.00
CA SER A 9 -1.31 -27.97 -0.26
C SER A 9 -1.28 -28.80 1.02
N MET A 10 -1.04 -28.15 2.15
CA MET A 10 -1.12 -28.76 3.47
C MET A 10 -2.24 -28.09 4.25
N SER A 11 -3.26 -28.86 4.65
CA SER A 11 -4.32 -28.40 5.53
C SER A 11 -3.91 -28.66 6.98
N LEU A 12 -3.67 -27.60 7.73
CA LEU A 12 -3.54 -27.69 9.18
C LEU A 12 -4.89 -27.37 9.81
N ASP A 13 -5.22 -28.08 10.87
CA ASP A 13 -6.35 -27.67 11.70
C ASP A 13 -5.99 -26.44 12.56
N ASP A 14 -7.02 -25.78 13.08
CA ASP A 14 -6.87 -24.58 13.92
C ASP A 14 -6.00 -24.87 15.17
N GLN A 15 -6.00 -26.11 15.64
CA GLN A 15 -5.28 -26.50 16.85
C GLN A 15 -3.77 -26.64 16.60
N GLN A 16 -3.38 -27.21 15.47
CA GLN A 16 -2.00 -27.31 14.99
C GLN A 16 -1.42 -25.93 14.69
N LEU A 17 -2.23 -25.03 14.11
CA LEU A 17 -1.81 -23.65 13.87
C LEU A 17 -1.52 -22.91 15.19
N GLN A 18 -2.39 -23.07 16.19
CA GLN A 18 -2.18 -22.49 17.52
C GLN A 18 -0.91 -23.02 18.20
N ASP A 19 -0.60 -24.31 18.06
CA ASP A 19 0.61 -24.92 18.61
C ASP A 19 1.89 -24.39 17.97
N LEU A 20 1.89 -24.26 16.64
CA LEU A 20 3.01 -23.67 15.91
C LEU A 20 3.24 -22.22 16.33
N GLN A 21 2.16 -21.43 16.46
CA GLN A 21 2.24 -20.04 16.94
C GLN A 21 2.76 -19.96 18.38
N ALA A 22 2.34 -20.88 19.25
CA ALA A 22 2.85 -20.96 20.62
C ALA A 22 4.34 -21.29 20.65
N LEU A 23 4.82 -22.23 19.82
CA LEU A 23 6.25 -22.55 19.72
C LEU A 23 7.07 -21.38 19.17
N HIS A 24 6.55 -20.65 18.18
CA HIS A 24 7.22 -19.48 17.59
C HIS A 24 7.45 -18.37 18.61
N LYS A 25 6.43 -18.03 19.40
CA LYS A 25 6.49 -16.97 20.42
C LYS A 25 7.51 -17.29 21.52
N ASN A 26 7.65 -18.57 21.89
CA ASN A 26 8.51 -19.00 22.98
C ASN A 26 9.95 -19.30 22.58
N GLY A 27 10.24 -19.45 21.27
CA GLY A 27 11.62 -19.53 20.76
C GLY A 27 12.48 -18.29 21.09
N SER A 28 11.84 -17.16 21.44
CA SER A 28 12.51 -15.88 21.74
C SER A 28 12.58 -15.53 23.23
N GLY A 29 11.94 -16.30 24.12
CA GLY A 29 11.92 -16.03 25.56
C GLY A 29 11.43 -17.27 26.31
N GLY A 30 12.30 -17.84 27.16
CA GLY A 30 12.20 -19.18 27.75
C GLY A 30 11.03 -19.44 28.69
N THR A 31 9.80 -19.36 28.20
CA THR A 31 8.61 -19.86 28.88
C THR A 31 8.34 -21.28 28.40
N GLN A 32 8.19 -22.21 29.35
CA GLN A 32 7.95 -23.62 29.07
C GLN A 32 6.56 -23.78 28.43
N VAL A 33 6.52 -24.26 27.19
CA VAL A 33 5.27 -24.43 26.45
C VAL A 33 4.62 -25.74 26.86
N SER A 34 3.44 -25.68 27.47
CA SER A 34 2.65 -26.86 27.86
C SER A 34 1.85 -27.42 26.68
N ILE A 35 2.51 -27.74 25.56
CA ILE A 35 1.89 -28.52 24.47
C ILE A 35 2.06 -30.01 24.80
N PRO A 36 0.98 -30.81 24.79
CA PRO A 36 1.07 -32.26 24.98
C PRO A 36 2.02 -32.93 23.99
N VAL A 37 2.81 -33.90 24.46
CA VAL A 37 3.84 -34.59 23.67
C VAL A 37 3.30 -35.20 22.37
N GLU A 38 2.09 -35.75 22.40
CA GLU A 38 1.46 -36.35 21.20
C GLU A 38 1.19 -35.33 20.10
N ARG A 39 0.91 -34.07 20.46
CA ARG A 39 0.72 -32.98 19.48
C ARG A 39 2.03 -32.48 18.91
N LEU A 40 3.11 -32.50 19.71
CA LEU A 40 4.46 -32.20 19.23
C LEU A 40 4.93 -33.27 18.23
N LYS A 41 4.67 -34.55 18.50
CA LYS A 41 4.98 -35.64 17.55
C LYS A 41 4.24 -35.49 16.23
N LEU A 42 2.99 -35.03 16.24
CA LEU A 42 2.25 -34.75 15.01
C LEU A 42 2.89 -33.63 14.20
N LEU A 43 3.24 -32.51 14.82
CA LEU A 43 3.93 -31.41 14.13
C LEU A 43 5.33 -31.79 13.63
N GLU A 44 6.01 -32.70 14.34
CA GLU A 44 7.30 -33.27 13.92
C GLU A 44 7.12 -34.21 12.72
N HIS A 45 6.10 -35.08 12.73
CA HIS A 45 5.76 -35.95 11.62
C HIS A 45 5.45 -35.17 10.34
N GLU A 46 4.73 -34.05 10.46
CA GLU A 46 4.46 -33.12 9.35
C GLU A 46 5.70 -32.29 8.94
N GLY A 47 6.85 -32.49 9.59
CA GLY A 47 8.10 -31.80 9.28
C GLY A 47 8.11 -30.31 9.61
N LEU A 48 7.16 -29.83 10.42
CA LEU A 48 7.00 -28.41 10.77
C LEU A 48 7.90 -28.00 11.93
N ILE A 49 8.23 -28.95 12.80
CA ILE A 49 9.18 -28.78 13.90
C ILE A 49 10.22 -29.90 13.89
N ARG A 50 11.32 -29.68 14.59
CA ARG A 50 12.35 -30.70 14.84
C ARG A 50 12.84 -30.65 16.28
N PRO A 51 13.21 -31.78 16.89
CA PRO A 51 13.80 -31.81 18.23
C PRO A 51 15.24 -31.27 18.22
N VAL A 52 15.62 -30.58 19.29
CA VAL A 52 16.97 -30.02 19.53
C VAL A 52 17.52 -30.45 20.91
N GLY A 53 16.78 -31.27 21.65
CA GLY A 53 17.16 -31.82 22.95
C GLY A 53 16.00 -32.63 23.56
N GLU A 54 16.16 -33.13 24.80
CA GLU A 54 15.24 -34.08 25.44
C GLU A 54 13.79 -33.58 25.59
N ALA A 55 13.55 -32.27 25.51
CA ALA A 55 12.19 -31.69 25.55
C ALA A 55 12.10 -30.35 24.83
N ARG A 56 12.93 -30.12 23.81
CA ARG A 56 13.00 -28.83 23.09
C ARG A 56 12.80 -29.02 21.60
N PHE A 57 11.88 -28.26 21.04
CA PHE A 57 11.58 -28.24 19.61
C PHE A 57 11.85 -26.87 19.01
N VAL A 58 12.26 -26.85 17.74
CA VAL A 58 12.39 -25.62 16.95
C VAL A 58 11.62 -25.77 15.65
N LEU A 59 11.08 -24.66 15.15
CA LEU A 59 10.42 -24.63 13.86
C LEU A 59 11.42 -24.92 12.73
N THR A 60 11.02 -25.74 11.78
CA THR A 60 11.74 -25.92 10.53
C THR A 60 11.49 -24.72 9.61
N ARG A 61 12.21 -24.66 8.48
CA ARG A 61 11.94 -23.64 7.44
C ARG A 61 10.50 -23.74 6.91
N VAL A 62 9.94 -24.95 6.86
CA VAL A 62 8.54 -25.18 6.44
C VAL A 62 7.59 -24.65 7.53
N GLY A 63 7.81 -25.02 8.80
CA GLY A 63 6.99 -24.50 9.91
C GLY A 63 7.03 -22.98 10.05
N LEU A 64 8.19 -22.36 9.80
CA LEU A 64 8.32 -20.89 9.73
C LEU A 64 7.55 -20.29 8.55
N SER A 65 7.50 -20.97 7.40
CA SER A 65 6.80 -20.47 6.20
C SER A 65 5.28 -20.57 6.34
N VAL A 66 4.78 -21.53 7.13
CA VAL A 66 3.35 -21.66 7.49
C VAL A 66 2.90 -20.53 8.42
N LEU A 67 3.78 -20.11 9.33
CA LEU A 67 3.53 -19.02 10.26
C LEU A 67 3.85 -17.63 9.69
N ALA A 68 4.57 -17.59 8.57
CA ALA A 68 4.74 -16.35 7.85
C ALA A 68 3.33 -15.85 7.51
N PRO A 69 3.02 -14.56 7.76
CA PRO A 69 1.78 -14.01 7.25
C PRO A 69 1.72 -14.36 5.75
N PRO A 70 0.56 -14.74 5.20
CA PRO A 70 0.44 -14.84 3.74
C PRO A 70 1.03 -13.53 3.23
N CYS A 71 2.06 -13.63 2.40
CA CYS A 71 2.66 -12.47 1.79
C CYS A 71 1.49 -11.77 1.11
N GLN A 72 0.97 -10.71 1.72
CA GLN A 72 -0.18 -10.01 1.23
C GLN A 72 0.31 -9.43 -0.09
N GLU A 73 0.02 -10.12 -1.19
CA GLU A 73 -0.17 -9.40 -2.43
C GLU A 73 -1.15 -8.31 -2.06
N SER A 74 -0.67 -7.07 -2.11
CA SER A 74 -1.44 -5.94 -1.63
C SER A 74 -2.76 -5.95 -2.38
N ILE A 75 -3.84 -5.50 -1.74
CA ILE A 75 -5.16 -5.37 -2.38
C ILE A 75 -5.03 -4.64 -3.74
N ALA A 76 -4.07 -3.72 -3.85
CA ALA A 76 -3.70 -3.05 -5.09
C ALA A 76 -3.15 -4.00 -6.18
N ALA A 77 -2.26 -4.93 -5.84
CA ALA A 77 -1.74 -5.93 -6.79
C ALA A 77 -2.83 -6.87 -7.30
N GLU A 78 -3.76 -7.26 -6.42
CA GLU A 78 -4.92 -8.07 -6.83
C GLU A 78 -5.89 -7.28 -7.71
N LEU A 79 -6.10 -6.00 -7.42
CA LEU A 79 -6.89 -5.11 -8.28
C LEU A 79 -6.27 -4.95 -9.66
N ASP A 80 -4.96 -4.73 -9.74
CA ASP A 80 -4.25 -4.59 -11.02
C ASP A 80 -4.39 -5.86 -11.87
N LYS A 81 -4.24 -7.06 -11.28
CA LYS A 81 -4.48 -8.33 -11.98
C LYS A 81 -5.91 -8.43 -12.53
N ARG A 82 -6.90 -7.99 -11.77
CA ARG A 82 -8.31 -7.99 -12.20
C ARG A 82 -8.59 -7.00 -13.32
N LEU A 83 -7.92 -5.84 -13.31
CA LEU A 83 -8.01 -4.84 -14.39
C LEU A 83 -7.38 -5.40 -15.67
N GLU A 84 -6.19 -5.98 -15.58
CA GLU A 84 -5.49 -6.62 -16.71
C GLU A 84 -6.32 -7.75 -17.31
N ALA A 85 -6.90 -8.62 -16.46
CA ALA A 85 -7.77 -9.70 -16.90
C ALA A 85 -9.05 -9.21 -17.62
N ALA A 86 -9.49 -7.98 -17.32
CA ALA A 86 -10.60 -7.32 -18.01
C ALA A 86 -10.17 -6.57 -19.29
N GLY A 87 -8.89 -6.64 -19.68
CA GLY A 87 -8.33 -5.90 -20.81
C GLY A 87 -8.17 -4.40 -20.54
N MET A 88 -8.14 -3.99 -19.28
CA MET A 88 -7.93 -2.60 -18.86
C MET A 88 -6.47 -2.35 -18.47
N ILE A 89 -6.04 -1.09 -18.53
CA ILE A 89 -4.73 -0.65 -18.07
C ILE A 89 -4.71 -0.72 -16.54
N ALA A 90 -3.68 -1.36 -15.96
CA ALA A 90 -3.48 -1.43 -14.51
C ALA A 90 -3.22 -0.05 -13.91
N VAL A 91 -3.57 0.17 -12.64
CA VAL A 91 -3.33 1.44 -11.95
C VAL A 91 -1.82 1.73 -11.89
N ALA A 92 -1.01 0.71 -11.58
CA ALA A 92 0.44 0.84 -11.59
C ALA A 92 1.00 1.26 -12.96
N GLU A 93 0.35 0.85 -14.06
CA GLU A 93 0.74 1.24 -15.40
C GLU A 93 0.32 2.68 -15.72
N MET A 94 -0.89 3.10 -15.32
CA MET A 94 -1.32 4.50 -15.45
C MET A 94 -0.39 5.47 -14.70
N LEU A 95 0.07 5.09 -13.50
CA LEU A 95 0.97 5.92 -12.69
C LEU A 95 2.39 6.02 -13.23
N ARG A 96 2.88 5.02 -13.97
CA ARG A 96 4.20 5.08 -14.65
C ARG A 96 4.22 6.06 -15.81
N GLY A 97 3.04 6.48 -16.24
CA GLY A 97 2.81 7.36 -17.36
C GLY A 97 2.37 6.58 -18.58
N ALA A 98 1.36 7.13 -19.26
CA ALA A 98 0.79 6.57 -20.48
C ALA A 98 1.08 7.48 -21.68
N PRO A 99 1.08 6.95 -22.92
CA PRO A 99 1.17 7.79 -24.12
C PRO A 99 0.11 8.91 -24.17
N LEU A 100 -1.01 8.73 -23.48
CA LEU A 100 -2.08 9.71 -23.37
C LEU A 100 -1.72 10.94 -22.52
N ASP A 101 -0.75 10.84 -21.62
CA ASP A 101 -0.37 11.93 -20.71
C ASP A 101 0.17 13.14 -21.47
N GLY A 102 0.78 12.92 -22.64
CA GLY A 102 1.23 13.98 -23.53
C GLY A 102 0.08 14.84 -24.09
N PHE A 103 -1.13 14.28 -24.21
CA PHE A 103 -2.33 15.02 -24.62
C PHE A 103 -3.00 15.74 -23.45
N ILE A 104 -2.81 15.25 -22.22
CA ILE A 104 -3.38 15.83 -21.00
C ILE A 104 -2.52 16.98 -20.49
N THR A 105 -1.19 16.87 -20.64
CA THR A 105 -0.24 17.87 -20.18
C THR A 105 -0.50 19.21 -20.86
N HIS A 106 -0.70 20.25 -20.06
CA HIS A 106 -0.93 21.60 -20.59
C HIS A 106 0.34 22.11 -21.29
N ALA A 107 0.21 22.56 -22.55
CA ALA A 107 1.34 22.94 -23.41
C ALA A 107 2.29 23.99 -22.80
N GLY A 108 1.78 24.86 -21.91
CA GLY A 108 2.57 25.87 -21.21
C GLY A 108 3.34 25.37 -19.97
N VAL A 109 3.23 24.10 -19.59
CA VAL A 109 3.88 23.54 -18.40
C VAL A 109 5.11 22.74 -18.82
N HIS A 110 6.29 23.32 -18.64
CA HIS A 110 7.57 22.71 -19.03
C HIS A 110 8.69 22.87 -17.98
N SER A 111 8.38 23.48 -16.84
CA SER A 111 9.29 23.69 -15.71
C SER A 111 8.48 23.75 -14.40
N PRO A 112 9.11 23.46 -13.24
CA PRO A 112 8.45 23.61 -11.94
C PRO A 112 7.81 25.00 -11.75
N GLU A 113 8.47 26.06 -12.23
CA GLU A 113 7.97 27.43 -12.13
C GLU A 113 6.68 27.61 -12.92
N THR A 114 6.66 27.17 -14.18
CA THR A 114 5.45 27.22 -15.02
C THR A 114 4.34 26.29 -14.52
N PHE A 115 4.69 25.18 -13.88
CA PHE A 115 3.73 24.30 -13.22
C PHE A 115 3.08 24.99 -12.01
N GLY A 116 3.88 25.69 -11.20
CA GLY A 116 3.39 26.51 -10.08
C GLY A 116 2.42 27.60 -10.54
N GLN A 117 2.75 28.33 -11.61
CA GLN A 117 1.86 29.34 -12.21
C GLN A 117 0.54 28.72 -12.69
N TRP A 118 0.61 27.58 -13.36
CA TRP A 118 -0.59 26.87 -13.81
C TRP A 118 -1.46 26.38 -12.64
N LEU A 119 -0.85 25.85 -11.57
CA LEU A 119 -1.56 25.44 -10.35
C LEU A 119 -2.24 26.62 -9.65
N GLU A 120 -1.58 27.78 -9.58
CA GLU A 120 -2.16 29.00 -9.02
C GLU A 120 -3.40 29.45 -9.81
N MET A 121 -3.31 29.46 -11.14
CA MET A 121 -4.42 29.77 -12.02
C MET A 121 -5.60 28.81 -11.81
N ARG A 122 -5.35 27.49 -11.88
CA ARG A 122 -6.39 26.46 -11.74
C ARG A 122 -7.05 26.47 -10.38
N ARG A 123 -6.27 26.59 -9.29
CA ARG A 123 -6.83 26.70 -7.95
C ARG A 123 -7.65 27.99 -7.79
N GLY A 124 -7.18 29.10 -8.36
CA GLY A 124 -7.92 30.37 -8.35
C GLY A 124 -9.25 30.28 -9.08
N GLU A 125 -9.32 29.58 -10.21
CA GLU A 125 -10.57 29.29 -10.92
C GLU A 125 -11.54 28.49 -10.05
N MET A 126 -11.08 27.37 -9.46
CA MET A 126 -11.93 26.51 -8.64
C MET A 126 -12.44 27.20 -7.38
N LEU A 127 -11.60 27.99 -6.71
CA LEU A 127 -12.01 28.76 -5.53
C LEU A 127 -13.10 29.79 -5.85
N ARG A 128 -13.01 30.46 -7.00
CA ARG A 128 -14.06 31.40 -7.43
C ARG A 128 -15.38 30.69 -7.74
N LEU A 129 -15.31 29.53 -8.38
CA LEU A 129 -16.51 28.72 -8.65
C LEU A 129 -17.15 28.22 -7.36
N GLN A 130 -16.34 27.71 -6.43
CA GLN A 130 -16.80 27.24 -5.13
C GLN A 130 -17.41 28.37 -4.30
N ALA A 131 -16.78 29.55 -4.30
CA ALA A 131 -17.30 30.72 -3.58
C ALA A 131 -18.73 31.09 -3.99
N GLY A 132 -19.09 30.95 -5.28
CA GLY A 132 -20.47 31.17 -5.73
C GLY A 132 -21.49 30.20 -5.10
N TYR A 133 -21.09 28.94 -4.85
CA TYR A 133 -21.94 28.00 -4.11
C TYR A 133 -21.97 28.30 -2.60
N ASP A 134 -20.84 28.72 -2.03
CA ASP A 134 -20.75 29.04 -0.60
C ASP A 134 -21.54 30.29 -0.21
N LEU A 135 -21.56 31.29 -1.10
CA LEU A 135 -22.36 32.51 -0.94
C LEU A 135 -23.85 32.30 -1.24
N GLY A 136 -24.24 31.14 -1.77
CA GLY A 136 -25.61 30.84 -2.16
C GLY A 136 -26.05 31.44 -3.50
N ASP A 137 -25.11 31.99 -4.29
CA ASP A 137 -25.36 32.46 -5.66
C ASP A 137 -25.74 31.29 -6.59
N LYS A 138 -25.34 30.07 -6.22
CA LYS A 138 -25.66 28.82 -6.94
C LYS A 138 -26.24 27.77 -5.97
N PRO A 139 -27.21 26.96 -6.41
CA PRO A 139 -27.81 25.93 -5.57
C PRO A 139 -26.86 24.75 -5.36
N LYS A 140 -26.73 24.27 -4.12
CA LYS A 140 -25.88 23.10 -3.79
C LYS A 140 -26.42 21.75 -4.28
N GLY A 141 -27.68 21.70 -4.69
CA GLY A 141 -28.28 20.52 -5.33
C GLY A 141 -27.96 20.40 -6.82
N ASP A 142 -27.15 21.30 -7.36
CA ASP A 142 -26.62 21.24 -8.73
C ASP A 142 -25.60 20.09 -8.86
N GLU A 143 -25.68 19.34 -9.95
CA GLU A 143 -24.74 18.25 -10.27
C GLU A 143 -23.28 18.75 -10.31
N LEU A 144 -23.07 20.03 -10.64
CA LEU A 144 -21.75 20.65 -10.68
C LEU A 144 -21.17 20.97 -9.30
N TYR A 145 -21.98 21.02 -8.23
CA TYR A 145 -21.51 21.36 -6.89
C TYR A 145 -20.42 20.38 -6.41
N GLU A 146 -20.72 19.08 -6.45
CA GLU A 146 -19.80 18.03 -6.03
C GLU A 146 -18.55 17.98 -6.91
N TRP A 147 -18.71 18.23 -8.21
CA TRP A 147 -17.60 18.31 -9.14
C TRP A 147 -16.65 19.47 -8.78
N VAL A 148 -17.19 20.67 -8.56
CA VAL A 148 -16.41 21.87 -8.21
C VAL A 148 -15.70 21.69 -6.88
N VAL A 149 -16.39 21.18 -5.85
CA VAL A 149 -15.81 20.97 -4.52
C VAL A 149 -14.69 19.92 -4.57
N SER A 150 -14.91 18.82 -5.27
CA SER A 150 -13.89 17.76 -5.42
C SER A 150 -12.64 18.27 -6.13
N HIS A 151 -12.79 18.99 -7.25
CA HIS A 151 -11.65 19.54 -7.98
C HIS A 151 -10.95 20.65 -7.20
N SER A 152 -11.70 21.49 -6.48
CA SER A 152 -11.14 22.50 -5.59
C SER A 152 -10.25 21.87 -4.50
N ALA A 153 -10.71 20.77 -3.88
CA ALA A 153 -9.95 20.04 -2.88
C ALA A 153 -8.65 19.46 -3.45
N VAL A 154 -8.70 18.80 -4.61
CA VAL A 154 -7.52 18.22 -5.28
C VAL A 154 -6.48 19.31 -5.60
N PHE A 155 -6.90 20.42 -6.22
CA PHE A 155 -5.97 21.51 -6.53
C PHE A 155 -5.43 22.21 -5.29
N ALA A 156 -6.20 22.26 -4.20
CA ALA A 156 -5.71 22.80 -2.93
C ALA A 156 -4.58 21.95 -2.35
N GLU A 157 -4.78 20.63 -2.28
CA GLU A 157 -3.77 19.69 -1.76
C GLU A 157 -2.48 19.74 -2.59
N VAL A 158 -2.59 19.62 -3.92
CA VAL A 158 -1.42 19.64 -4.81
C VAL A 158 -0.69 20.97 -4.71
N HIS A 159 -1.41 22.10 -4.74
CA HIS A 159 -0.78 23.42 -4.69
C HIS A 159 -0.07 23.67 -3.33
N VAL A 160 -0.69 23.30 -2.20
CA VAL A 160 -0.05 23.47 -0.87
C VAL A 160 1.22 22.64 -0.78
N ASN A 161 1.17 21.36 -1.15
CA ASN A 161 2.34 20.48 -1.12
C ASN A 161 3.43 20.94 -2.10
N PHE A 162 3.05 21.42 -3.28
CA PHE A 162 3.99 21.98 -4.25
C PHE A 162 4.74 23.19 -3.69
N LYS A 163 4.03 24.15 -3.06
CA LYS A 163 4.69 25.30 -2.42
C LYS A 163 5.66 24.89 -1.31
N ALA A 164 5.27 23.91 -0.49
CA ALA A 164 6.13 23.38 0.57
C ALA A 164 7.42 22.74 0.00
N ALA A 165 7.29 21.96 -1.08
CA ALA A 165 8.43 21.35 -1.76
C ALA A 165 9.38 22.41 -2.35
N MET A 166 8.84 23.40 -3.06
CA MET A 166 9.65 24.48 -3.66
C MET A 166 10.36 25.34 -2.60
N ALA A 167 9.70 25.62 -1.46
CA ALA A 167 10.31 26.35 -0.36
C ALA A 167 11.47 25.58 0.29
N SER A 168 11.37 24.25 0.39
CA SER A 168 12.40 23.39 0.97
C SER A 168 13.62 23.20 0.07
N THR A 169 13.50 23.54 -1.22
CA THR A 169 14.58 23.38 -2.21
C THR A 169 15.46 24.63 -2.32
N LYS A 170 15.07 25.74 -1.67
CA LYS A 170 15.86 26.99 -1.66
C LYS A 170 17.02 26.85 -0.65
N PRO A 171 18.29 26.97 -1.07
CA PRO A 171 19.43 26.89 -0.15
C PRO A 171 19.38 28.02 0.88
N PRO A 172 19.90 27.82 2.12
CA PRO A 172 19.96 28.87 3.11
C PRO A 172 20.75 30.05 2.55
N ALA A 173 20.20 31.26 2.70
CA ALA A 173 20.86 32.49 2.29
C ALA A 173 22.23 32.55 2.99
N VAL A 174 23.31 32.52 2.22
CA VAL A 174 24.66 32.77 2.73
C VAL A 174 24.68 34.23 3.17
N VAL A 175 24.67 34.44 4.48
CA VAL A 175 24.88 35.76 5.09
C VAL A 175 26.37 36.06 4.94
N HIS A 176 26.71 37.01 4.07
CA HIS A 176 28.04 37.59 3.97
C HIS A 176 28.26 38.64 5.06
#